data_AF-A0A135HNS8-F1
#
_entry.id   AF-A0A135HNS8-F1
#
_cell.length_a   1.000
_cell.length_b   1.000
_cell.length_c   1.000
_cell.angle_alpha   90.00
_cell.angle_beta   90.00
_cell.angle_gamma   90.00
#
_symmetry.space_group_name_H-M   'P 1'
#
loop_
_entity.id
_entity.type
_entity.pdbx_description
1 polymer ?
#
loop_
_entity_poly.entity_id
_entity_poly.type
_entity_poly.pdbx_seq_one_letter_code
_entity_poly.pdbx_strand_id
1 'polypeptide(L)'
;MEQKDVVERITSIEAAFSEAKVKTGYDNWQVNAAVHFNEWADLKKEDFGPVVAAFREFTNSYACDACGESIQSHRNAARRKRCVADVAN
;
A
#
# COMPACT_ATOMS: atom_id res chain seq x y z
N MET A 1 7.23 -18.97 -19.86
CA MET A 1 6.27 -18.76 -18.76
C MET A 1 4.95 -19.29 -19.25
N GLU A 2 4.47 -20.37 -18.65
CA GLU A 2 3.20 -20.96 -19.01
C GLU A 2 2.08 -20.00 -18.53
N GLN A 3 0.95 -19.91 -19.25
CA GLN A 3 -0.09 -18.93 -18.91
C GLN A 3 -0.59 -19.09 -17.45
N LYS A 4 -0.50 -20.31 -16.92
CA LYS A 4 -0.83 -20.66 -15.53
C LYS A 4 0.07 -19.93 -14.51
N ASP A 5 1.38 -19.88 -14.74
CA ASP A 5 2.34 -19.22 -13.83
C ASP A 5 2.03 -17.72 -13.67
N VAL A 6 1.57 -17.09 -14.76
CA VAL A 6 1.25 -15.66 -14.76
C VAL A 6 -0.04 -15.41 -13.97
N VAL A 7 -1.06 -16.26 -14.16
CA VAL A 7 -2.32 -16.16 -13.40
C VAL A 7 -2.07 -16.39 -11.92
N GLU A 8 -1.31 -17.41 -11.54
CA GLU A 8 -0.99 -17.71 -10.14
C GLU A 8 -0.27 -16.54 -9.44
N ARG A 9 0.68 -15.91 -10.13
CA ARG A 9 1.38 -14.71 -9.63
C ARG A 9 0.43 -13.52 -9.45
N ILE A 10 -0.48 -13.28 -10.38
CA ILE A 10 -1.45 -12.19 -10.27
C ILE A 10 -2.38 -12.43 -9.08
N THR A 11 -2.92 -13.64 -8.95
CA THR A 11 -3.79 -14.02 -7.84
C THR A 11 -3.11 -13.84 -6.47
N SER A 12 -1.83 -14.20 -6.36
CA SER A 12 -1.05 -14.00 -5.14
C SER A 12 -0.92 -12.51 -4.77
N ILE A 13 -0.64 -11.65 -5.76
CA ILE A 13 -0.54 -10.19 -5.56
C ILE A 13 -1.90 -9.62 -5.15
N GLU A 14 -2.98 -10.03 -5.80
CA GLU A 14 -4.34 -9.57 -5.50
C GLU A 14 -4.78 -9.98 -4.09
N ALA A 15 -4.45 -11.20 -3.67
CA ALA A 15 -4.73 -11.67 -2.32
C ALA A 15 -4.01 -10.82 -1.26
N ALA A 16 -2.70 -10.60 -1.44
CA ALA A 16 -1.90 -9.76 -0.54
C ALA A 16 -2.42 -8.31 -0.48
N PHE A 17 -2.81 -7.75 -1.63
CA PHE A 17 -3.38 -6.41 -1.69
C PHE A 17 -4.74 -6.32 -1.00
N SER A 18 -5.62 -7.31 -1.23
CA SER A 18 -6.95 -7.36 -0.60
C SER A 18 -6.85 -7.43 0.92
N GLU A 19 -5.94 -8.25 1.44
CA GLU A 19 -5.67 -8.35 2.87
C GLU A 19 -5.13 -7.02 3.43
N ALA A 20 -4.14 -6.41 2.77
CA ALA A 20 -3.60 -5.12 3.17
C ALA A 20 -4.68 -4.02 3.17
N LYS A 21 -5.55 -4.00 2.16
CA LYS A 21 -6.67 -3.06 2.07
C LYS A 21 -7.62 -3.19 3.25
N VAL A 22 -8.02 -4.41 3.63
CA VAL A 22 -8.90 -4.63 4.78
C VAL A 22 -8.23 -4.16 6.08
N LYS A 23 -6.92 -4.43 6.26
CA LYS A 23 -6.15 -4.00 7.45
C LYS A 23 -6.09 -2.49 7.63
N THR A 24 -6.23 -1.70 6.57
CA THR A 24 -6.32 -0.23 6.72
C THR A 24 -7.57 0.24 7.47
N GLY A 25 -8.57 -0.63 7.68
CA GLY A 25 -9.84 -0.25 8.30
C GLY A 25 -10.65 0.70 7.41
N TYR A 26 -10.54 0.56 6.08
CA TYR A 26 -11.19 1.43 5.10
C TYR A 26 -12.73 1.41 5.13
N ASP A 27 -13.38 0.57 5.93
CA ASP A 27 -14.82 0.66 6.18
C ASP A 27 -15.13 1.46 7.47
N ASN A 28 -14.15 1.64 8.36
CA ASN A 28 -14.30 2.31 9.65
C ASN A 28 -13.99 3.82 9.61
N TRP A 29 -13.27 4.31 8.59
CA TRP A 29 -12.99 5.76 8.45
C TRP A 29 -14.26 6.62 8.38
N GLN A 30 -15.37 6.09 7.83
CA GLN A 30 -16.65 6.81 7.77
C GLN A 30 -17.28 7.03 9.16
N VAL A 31 -16.88 6.26 10.17
CA VAL A 31 -17.42 6.29 11.54
C VAL A 31 -16.29 6.58 12.54
N ASN A 32 -15.33 7.42 12.18
CA ASN A 32 -14.29 7.82 13.13
C ASN A 32 -14.93 8.63 14.27
N ALA A 33 -15.14 7.99 15.42
CA ALA A 33 -15.74 8.59 16.61
C ALA A 33 -14.97 9.82 17.09
N ALA A 34 -13.64 9.88 16.91
CA ALA A 34 -12.88 11.07 17.23
C ALA A 34 -13.28 12.26 16.33
N VAL A 35 -13.61 12.02 15.06
CA VAL A 35 -14.13 13.05 14.15
C VAL A 35 -15.56 13.47 14.52
N HIS A 36 -16.41 12.52 14.94
CA HIS A 36 -17.82 12.78 15.25
C HIS A 36 -18.08 13.36 16.65
N PHE A 37 -17.28 12.98 17.65
CA PHE A 37 -17.47 13.35 19.05
C PHE A 37 -16.36 14.26 19.59
N ASN A 38 -15.40 14.64 18.74
CA ASN A 38 -14.39 15.65 19.03
C ASN A 38 -13.49 15.33 20.24
N GLU A 39 -13.22 14.05 20.50
CA GLU A 39 -12.26 13.58 21.51
C GLU A 39 -10.80 13.76 21.05
N TRP A 40 -10.52 14.82 20.28
CA TRP A 40 -9.18 15.10 19.74
C TRP A 40 -8.18 15.41 20.86
N ALA A 41 -8.66 15.91 22.01
CA ALA A 41 -7.85 16.17 23.18
C ALA A 41 -7.34 14.90 23.86
N ASP A 42 -8.03 13.77 23.67
CA ASP A 42 -7.70 12.49 24.32
C ASP A 42 -6.84 11.58 23.43
N LEU A 43 -6.66 11.94 22.16
CA LEU A 43 -5.79 11.22 21.23
C LEU A 43 -4.33 11.32 21.68
N LYS A 44 -3.69 10.16 21.84
CA LYS A 44 -2.28 10.02 22.19
C LYS A 44 -1.52 9.46 21.01
N LYS A 45 -0.19 9.53 21.11
CA LYS A 45 0.72 9.02 20.07
C LYS A 45 0.44 7.55 19.74
N GLU A 46 0.07 6.77 20.75
CA GLU A 46 -0.18 5.33 20.66
C GLU A 46 -1.38 5.02 19.75
N ASP A 47 -2.40 5.88 19.73
CA ASP A 47 -3.60 5.70 18.91
C ASP A 47 -3.30 5.80 17.40
N PHE A 48 -2.21 6.49 17.04
CA PHE A 48 -1.74 6.59 15.65
C PHE A 48 -0.77 5.48 15.24
N GLY A 49 -0.28 4.68 16.19
CA GLY A 49 0.65 3.58 15.91
C GLY A 49 0.15 2.62 14.82
N PRO A 50 -1.10 2.09 14.92
CA PRO A 50 -1.68 1.23 13.90
C PRO A 50 -1.81 1.91 12.53
N VAL A 51 -2.17 3.19 12.50
CA VAL A 51 -2.30 3.97 11.25
C VAL A 51 -0.96 4.13 10.56
N VAL A 52 0.09 4.48 11.32
CA VAL A 52 1.45 4.61 10.79
C VAL A 52 1.98 3.28 10.27
N ALA A 53 1.72 2.17 10.99
CA ALA A 53 2.12 0.85 10.56
C ALA A 53 1.44 0.43 9.25
N ALA A 54 0.10 0.55 9.17
CA ALA A 54 -0.67 0.23 7.97
C ALA A 54 -0.26 1.10 6.77
N PHE A 55 -0.02 2.40 6.99
CA PHE A 55 0.42 3.31 5.93
C PHE A 55 1.81 2.96 5.41
N ARG A 56 2.75 2.57 6.30
CA ARG A 56 4.09 2.10 5.90
C ARG A 56 4.03 0.79 5.13
N GLU A 57 3.26 -0.19 5.60
CA GLU A 57 3.08 -1.47 4.90
C GLU A 57 2.48 -1.25 3.50
N PHE A 58 1.46 -0.41 3.40
CA PHE A 58 0.82 -0.07 2.13
C PHE A 58 1.79 0.64 1.18
N THR A 59 2.49 1.68 1.63
CA THR A 59 3.42 2.44 0.76
C THR A 59 4.65 1.63 0.35
N ASN A 60 5.15 0.76 1.24
CA ASN A 60 6.24 -0.17 0.92
C ASN A 60 5.83 -1.22 -0.12
N SER A 61 4.54 -1.55 -0.26
CA SER A 61 4.10 -2.44 -1.36
C SER A 61 4.30 -1.84 -2.76
N TYR A 62 4.54 -0.52 -2.82
CA TYR A 62 4.92 0.22 -4.02
C TYR A 62 6.39 0.66 -4.01
N ALA A 63 7.20 0.20 -3.06
CA ALA A 63 8.64 0.41 -3.06
C ALA A 63 9.34 -0.70 -3.86
N CYS A 64 10.48 -0.38 -4.47
CA CYS A 64 11.31 -1.37 -5.11
C CYS A 64 12.23 -2.05 -4.08
N ASP A 65 12.26 -3.38 -4.07
CA ASP A 65 13.04 -4.18 -3.11
C ASP A 65 14.55 -3.98 -3.19
N ALA A 66 15.08 -3.48 -4.33
CA ALA A 66 16.51 -3.27 -4.53
C ALA A 66 17.00 -1.89 -4.09
N CYS A 67 16.19 -0.85 -4.32
CA CYS A 67 16.58 0.56 -4.13
C CYS A 67 15.79 1.25 -2.99
N GLY A 68 14.66 0.68 -2.56
CA GLY A 68 13.76 1.26 -1.56
C GLY A 68 12.90 2.43 -2.07
N GLU A 69 13.16 2.91 -3.29
CA GLU A 69 12.43 4.02 -3.91
C GLU A 69 11.04 3.62 -4.41
N SER A 70 10.15 4.61 -4.52
CA SER A 70 8.80 4.41 -5.03
C SER A 70 8.78 3.97 -6.51
N ILE A 71 7.89 3.05 -6.84
CA ILE A 71 7.70 2.55 -8.21
C ILE A 71 6.78 3.50 -8.98
N GLN A 72 7.25 4.00 -10.13
CA GLN A 72 6.45 4.86 -11.01
C GLN A 72 5.85 4.11 -12.20
N SER A 73 4.60 4.40 -12.51
CA SER A 73 3.87 3.88 -13.67
C SER A 73 4.09 4.77 -14.89
N HIS A 74 4.96 4.37 -15.82
CA HIS A 74 5.09 5.05 -17.12
C HIS A 74 4.09 4.49 -18.14
N ARG A 75 3.26 5.36 -18.73
CA ARG A 75 2.19 4.99 -19.67
C ARG A 75 2.66 4.37 -21.00
N ASN A 76 3.93 4.55 -21.41
CA ASN A 76 4.37 4.30 -22.79
C ASN A 76 5.44 3.20 -23.00
N ALA A 77 5.66 2.28 -22.06
CA ALA A 77 6.43 1.09 -22.40
C ALA A 77 5.92 -0.12 -21.63
N ALA A 78 5.46 -1.12 -22.40
CA ALA A 78 5.08 -2.46 -22.00
C ALA A 78 5.50 -2.86 -20.57
N ARG A 79 4.53 -2.76 -19.64
CA ARG A 79 4.38 -3.53 -18.40
C ARG A 79 5.67 -4.05 -17.73
N ARG A 80 6.58 -3.16 -17.34
CA ARG A 80 7.51 -3.41 -16.23
C ARG A 80 7.48 -2.23 -15.27
N LYS A 81 7.08 -2.51 -14.03
CA LYS A 81 7.37 -1.66 -12.87
C LYS A 81 8.88 -1.34 -12.93
N ARG A 82 9.28 -0.09 -13.18
CA ARG A 82 10.69 0.33 -13.17
C ARG A 82 10.97 1.07 -11.87
N CYS A 83 12.09 0.79 -11.20
CA CYS A 83 12.53 1.64 -10.07
C CYS A 83 12.80 3.05 -10.63
N VAL A 84 12.51 4.09 -9.87
CA VAL A 84 12.82 5.48 -10.28
C VAL A 84 14.32 5.66 -10.58
N ALA A 85 15.19 4.91 -9.89
CA ALA A 85 16.62 4.89 -10.17
C ALA A 85 16.95 4.34 -11.58
N ASP A 86 16.11 3.48 -12.16
CA ASP A 86 16.30 2.94 -13.52
C ASP A 86 15.86 3.92 -14.61
N VAL A 87 15.12 4.99 -14.26
CA VAL A 87 14.60 5.99 -15.21
C VAL A 87 15.52 7.22 -15.29
N ALA A 88 16.43 7.39 -14.34
CA ALA A 88 17.32 8.54 -14.23
C ALA A 88 18.65 8.40 -15.02
N ASN A 89 18.79 7.35 -15.84
CA ASN A 89 20.00 7.08 -16.63
C ASN A 89 19.66 6.88 -18.12
#